data_AF-A0A1H1TQF7-F1
#
_entry.id   AF-A0A1H1TQF7-F1
#
_cell.length_a   1.000
_cell.length_b   1.000
_cell.length_c   1.000
_cell.angle_alpha   90.00
_cell.angle_beta   90.00
_cell.angle_gamma   90.00
#
_symmetry.space_group_name_H-M   'P 1'
#
loop_
_entity.id
_entity.type
_entity.pdbx_description
1 polymer ?
#
loop_
_entity_poly.entity_id
_entity_poly.type
_entity_poly.pdbx_seq_one_letter_code
_entity_poly.pdbx_strand_id
1 'polypeptide(L)'
;MSAADHRPTPKPWPMKWVAVAIVVFVVGYTVVNFYFRKPGRAYRPYQDAQDRATTARLLAAGWQKMPVDARRPVEKPAADDTPAAVTRAALGLGPDLTANFAEQPKLLTTIDRVVAPASVAHGADYNAYFTASISSQKAQVGDLALYRKGTELVLIPSTEPLPGKDLMSRWSDSTYCVNFSTANLPPGRYQVRIVAQGPALAWSFTVK
;
A
#
# COMPACT_ATOMS: atom_id res chain seq x y z
N MET A 1 75.12 24.53 36.26
CA MET A 1 74.14 23.82 37.11
C MET A 1 72.75 24.25 36.68
N SER A 2 72.08 23.38 35.93
CA SER A 2 70.77 22.74 36.25
C SER A 2 69.56 23.57 35.85
N ALA A 3 68.49 23.05 35.25
CA ALA A 3 68.16 21.74 34.71
C ALA A 3 67.00 21.96 33.71
N ALA A 4 66.96 21.19 32.61
CA ALA A 4 65.90 21.28 31.61
C ALA A 4 64.59 20.68 32.13
N ASP A 5 63.49 21.45 32.07
CA ASP A 5 62.15 21.02 32.47
C ASP A 5 61.56 20.10 31.39
N HIS A 6 61.63 18.79 31.60
CA HIS A 6 61.00 17.77 30.75
C HIS A 6 59.63 17.41 31.31
N ARG A 7 58.57 18.04 30.80
CA ARG A 7 57.19 17.61 31.08
C ARG A 7 56.91 16.29 30.37
N PRO A 8 56.51 15.22 31.07
CA PRO A 8 56.22 13.94 30.43
C PRO A 8 54.99 14.05 29.54
N THR A 9 55.08 13.52 28.32
CA THR A 9 53.97 13.47 27.36
C THR A 9 52.90 12.52 27.92
N PRO A 10 51.62 12.92 27.99
CA PRO A 10 50.58 12.09 28.58
C PRO A 10 50.42 10.80 27.79
N LYS A 11 50.65 9.66 28.46
CA LYS A 11 50.47 8.33 27.90
C LYS A 11 48.99 8.13 27.60
N PRO A 12 48.58 7.82 26.35
CA PRO A 12 47.18 7.56 26.06
C PRO A 12 46.75 6.33 26.86
N TRP A 13 45.63 6.46 27.57
CA TRP A 13 45.02 5.35 28.28
C TRP A 13 44.83 4.17 27.32
N PRO A 14 44.90 2.92 27.81
CA PRO A 14 44.75 1.74 26.97
C PRO A 14 43.37 1.74 26.29
N MET A 15 43.32 2.26 25.05
CA MET A 15 42.11 2.44 24.23
C MET A 15 41.27 1.16 24.08
N LYS A 16 41.89 0.00 24.25
CA LYS A 16 41.25 -1.32 24.18
C LYS A 16 40.08 -1.46 25.16
N TRP A 17 40.20 -0.92 26.38
CA TRP A 17 39.13 -1.03 27.38
C TRP A 17 37.96 -0.10 27.10
N VAL A 18 38.23 1.09 26.56
CA VAL A 18 37.20 2.02 26.11
C VAL A 18 36.44 1.43 24.92
N ALA A 19 37.15 0.83 23.97
CA ALA A 19 36.54 0.15 22.82
C ALA A 19 35.65 -1.02 23.25
N VAL A 20 36.09 -1.85 24.21
CA VAL A 20 35.28 -2.95 24.75
C VAL A 20 34.01 -2.43 25.42
N ALA A 21 34.11 -1.38 26.24
CA ALA A 21 32.93 -0.79 26.89
C ALA A 21 31.91 -0.26 25.88
N ILE A 22 32.37 0.42 24.81
CA ILE A 22 31.49 0.89 23.72
C ILE A 22 30.78 -0.29 23.05
N VAL A 23 31.51 -1.36 22.70
CA VAL A 23 30.92 -2.54 22.05
C VAL A 23 29.85 -3.18 22.94
N VAL A 24 30.12 -3.34 24.23
CA VAL A 24 29.15 -3.91 25.19
C VAL A 24 27.89 -3.05 25.26
N PHE A 25 28.02 -1.73 25.34
CA PHE A 25 26.88 -0.82 25.37
C PHE A 25 26.09 -0.83 24.06
N VAL A 26 26.76 -0.81 22.90
CA VAL A 26 26.11 -0.86 21.59
C VAL A 26 25.34 -2.17 21.43
N VAL A 27 25.94 -3.31 21.75
CA VAL A 27 25.28 -4.62 21.63
C VAL A 27 24.11 -4.71 22.60
N GLY A 28 24.30 -4.33 23.87
CA GLY A 28 23.25 -4.34 24.87
C GLY A 28 22.07 -3.45 24.48
N TYR A 29 22.32 -2.21 24.08
CA TYR A 29 21.30 -1.29 23.58
C TYR A 29 20.59 -1.85 22.35
N THR A 30 21.33 -2.46 21.43
CA THR A 30 20.77 -3.06 20.21
C THR A 30 19.81 -4.21 20.53
N VAL A 31 20.20 -5.13 21.42
CA VAL A 31 19.36 -6.26 21.84
C VAL A 31 18.09 -5.79 22.52
N VAL A 32 18.20 -4.85 23.47
CA VAL A 32 17.04 -4.27 24.16
C VAL A 32 16.12 -3.57 23.15
N ASN A 33 16.68 -2.78 22.24
CA ASN A 33 15.92 -2.07 21.23
C ASN A 33 15.17 -3.03 20.29
N PHE A 34 15.78 -4.14 19.87
CA PHE A 34 15.10 -5.15 19.05
C PHE A 34 14.03 -5.93 19.82
N TYR A 35 14.30 -6.30 21.08
CA TYR A 35 13.37 -7.09 21.88
C TYR A 35 12.11 -6.31 22.29
N PHE A 36 12.27 -5.02 22.63
CA PHE A 36 11.15 -4.15 23.04
C PHE A 36 10.57 -3.32 21.89
N ARG A 37 11.05 -3.51 20.66
CA ARG A 37 10.47 -2.83 19.49
C ARG A 37 9.05 -3.36 19.29
N LYS A 38 8.04 -2.56 19.61
CA LYS A 38 6.65 -2.91 19.30
C LYS A 38 6.53 -3.16 17.79
N PRO A 39 6.12 -4.37 17.36
CA PRO A 39 5.85 -4.64 15.96
C PRO A 39 4.53 -3.96 15.61
N GLY A 40 4.60 -2.79 14.98
CA GLY A 40 3.41 -2.06 14.57
C GLY A 40 3.76 -0.72 13.94
N ARG A 41 2.90 -0.26 13.03
CA ARG A 41 2.96 1.12 12.54
C ARG A 41 2.83 2.06 13.75
N ALA A 42 3.56 3.18 13.71
CA ALA A 42 3.37 4.22 14.71
C ALA A 42 1.89 4.62 14.74
N TYR A 43 1.27 4.55 15.91
CA TYR A 43 -0.11 4.98 16.11
C TYR A 43 -0.24 6.43 15.67
N ARG A 44 -1.17 6.73 14.75
CA ARG A 44 -1.37 8.07 14.18
C ARG A 44 -2.80 8.48 14.50
N PRO A 45 -3.05 9.09 15.67
CA PRO A 45 -4.39 9.29 16.21
C PRO A 45 -5.37 9.97 15.24
N TYR A 46 -4.87 10.94 14.48
CA TYR A 46 -5.68 11.67 13.50
C TYR A 46 -6.10 10.78 12.32
N GLN A 47 -5.16 10.05 11.72
CA GLN A 47 -5.42 9.15 10.59
C GLN A 47 -6.33 8.00 11.04
N ASP A 48 -6.03 7.40 12.20
CA ASP A 48 -6.82 6.28 12.73
C ASP A 48 -8.27 6.70 13.07
N ALA A 49 -8.50 7.93 13.53
CA ALA A 49 -9.85 8.45 13.77
C ALA A 49 -10.62 8.73 12.46
N GLN A 50 -9.95 9.29 11.45
CA GLN A 50 -10.55 9.52 10.14
C GLN A 50 -10.89 8.21 9.42
N ASP A 51 -10.02 7.20 9.50
CA ASP A 51 -10.24 5.89 8.89
C ASP A 51 -11.44 5.19 9.54
N ARG A 52 -11.57 5.29 10.88
CA ARG A 52 -12.75 4.80 11.60
C ARG A 52 -14.02 5.52 11.19
N ALA A 53 -13.99 6.86 11.09
CA ALA A 53 -15.14 7.65 10.67
C ALA A 53 -15.57 7.32 9.23
N THR A 54 -14.61 7.21 8.32
CA THR A 54 -14.84 6.83 6.92
C THR A 54 -15.44 5.43 6.83
N THR A 55 -14.87 4.46 7.54
CA THR A 55 -15.37 3.08 7.56
C THR A 55 -16.80 3.02 8.10
N ALA A 56 -17.08 3.76 9.18
CA ALA A 56 -18.43 3.82 9.76
C ALA A 56 -19.46 4.45 8.81
N ARG A 57 -19.11 5.55 8.13
CA ARG A 57 -19.99 6.21 7.14
C ARG A 57 -20.25 5.33 5.92
N LEU A 58 -19.19 4.69 5.40
CA LEU A 58 -19.31 3.76 4.29
C LEU A 58 -20.15 2.54 4.66
N LEU A 59 -19.96 1.98 5.86
CA LEU A 59 -20.77 0.87 6.37
C LEU A 59 -22.24 1.28 6.54
N ALA A 60 -22.51 2.48 7.05
CA ALA A 60 -23.87 3.02 7.15
C ALA A 60 -24.52 3.23 5.77
N ALA A 61 -23.73 3.55 4.74
CA ALA A 61 -24.16 3.65 3.34
C ALA A 61 -24.26 2.29 2.61
N GLY A 62 -24.01 1.18 3.32
CA GLY A 62 -24.08 -0.19 2.81
C GLY A 62 -22.81 -0.71 2.13
N TRP A 63 -21.71 0.04 2.22
CA TRP A 63 -20.40 -0.36 1.69
C TRP A 63 -19.58 -1.10 2.74
N GLN A 64 -19.14 -2.31 2.40
CA GLN A 64 -18.28 -3.14 3.24
C GLN A 64 -16.86 -3.10 2.71
N LYS A 65 -15.88 -2.73 3.55
CA LYS A 65 -14.46 -2.82 3.19
C LYS A 65 -14.03 -4.28 3.19
N MET A 66 -13.42 -4.72 2.10
CA MET A 66 -12.85 -6.06 1.95
C MET A 66 -11.33 -6.01 2.06
N PRO A 67 -10.69 -7.07 2.59
CA PRO A 67 -9.24 -7.21 2.53
C PRO A 67 -8.81 -7.33 1.08
N VAL A 68 -7.80 -6.56 0.71
CA VAL A 68 -7.21 -6.55 -0.62
C VAL A 68 -5.72 -6.33 -0.47
N ASP A 69 -4.95 -7.10 -1.24
CA ASP A 69 -3.52 -6.98 -1.31
C ASP A 69 -3.13 -6.42 -2.67
N ALA A 70 -2.16 -5.51 -2.66
CA ALA A 70 -1.62 -4.91 -3.86
C ALA A 70 -0.11 -5.14 -3.93
N ARG A 71 0.36 -5.60 -5.08
CA ARG A 71 1.79 -5.77 -5.34
C ARG A 71 2.16 -5.29 -6.73
N ARG A 72 3.40 -4.87 -6.91
CA ARG A 72 3.96 -4.76 -8.26
C ARG A 72 4.34 -6.18 -8.72
N PRO A 73 3.77 -6.67 -9.83
CA PRO A 73 4.08 -8.00 -10.31
C PRO A 73 5.49 -8.01 -10.89
N VAL A 74 6.24 -9.06 -10.55
CA VAL A 74 7.55 -9.37 -11.17
C VAL A 74 7.33 -10.15 -12.47
N GLU A 75 6.18 -10.82 -12.57
CA GLU A 75 5.78 -11.66 -13.70
C GLU A 75 4.82 -10.92 -14.61
N LYS A 76 4.90 -11.20 -15.92
CA LYS A 76 3.93 -10.70 -16.88
C LYS A 76 2.59 -11.39 -16.62
N PRO A 77 1.45 -10.68 -16.62
CA PRO A 77 0.15 -11.30 -16.42
C PRO A 77 -0.07 -12.41 -17.45
N ALA A 78 -0.02 -13.66 -16.99
CA ALA A 78 -0.51 -14.80 -17.74
C ALA A 78 -2.03 -14.82 -17.57
N ALA A 79 -2.75 -14.65 -18.68
CA ALA A 79 -4.19 -14.91 -18.71
C ALA A 79 -4.35 -16.41 -18.97
N ASP A 80 -4.03 -17.24 -17.97
CA ASP A 80 -4.22 -18.69 -18.05
C ASP A 80 -5.73 -19.04 -18.10
N ASP A 81 -6.58 -18.12 -17.67
CA ASP A 81 -8.03 -18.16 -17.77
C ASP A 81 -8.59 -17.19 -18.82
N THR A 82 -9.79 -17.50 -19.34
CA THR A 82 -10.55 -16.61 -20.23
C THR A 82 -10.67 -15.21 -19.60
N PRO A 83 -10.13 -14.15 -20.24
CA PRO A 83 -10.13 -12.82 -19.65
C PRO A 83 -11.55 -12.23 -19.62
N ALA A 84 -11.84 -11.49 -18.56
CA ALA A 84 -13.07 -10.72 -18.42
C ALA A 84 -13.15 -9.61 -19.48
N ALA A 85 -14.35 -9.36 -19.99
CA ALA A 85 -14.60 -8.21 -20.85
C ALA A 85 -14.46 -6.92 -20.02
N VAL A 86 -13.56 -6.04 -20.45
CA VAL A 86 -13.29 -4.76 -19.81
C VAL A 86 -14.00 -3.64 -20.56
N THR A 87 -14.72 -2.79 -19.85
CA THR A 87 -15.43 -1.61 -20.37
C THR A 87 -14.96 -0.34 -19.67
N ARG A 88 -15.27 0.82 -20.26
CA ARG A 88 -15.04 2.12 -19.63
C ARG A 88 -16.04 2.33 -18.49
N ALA A 89 -15.57 2.97 -17.42
CA ALA A 89 -16.37 3.26 -16.25
C ALA A 89 -16.43 4.76 -15.95
N ALA A 90 -17.36 5.15 -15.06
CA ALA A 90 -17.49 6.52 -14.59
C ALA A 90 -16.22 6.98 -13.86
N LEU A 91 -15.83 8.23 -14.13
CA LEU A 91 -14.65 8.88 -13.57
C LEU A 91 -14.86 9.19 -12.08
N GLY A 92 -13.78 9.17 -11.31
CA GLY A 92 -13.80 9.45 -9.88
C GLY A 92 -14.55 8.42 -9.05
N LEU A 93 -14.73 8.75 -7.76
CA LEU A 93 -15.37 7.87 -6.78
C LEU A 93 -16.88 7.67 -7.06
N GLY A 94 -17.51 8.64 -7.71
CA GLY A 94 -18.97 8.71 -7.84
C GLY A 94 -19.63 9.32 -6.60
N PRO A 95 -20.91 9.73 -6.68
CA PRO A 95 -21.58 10.50 -5.65
C PRO A 95 -21.71 9.72 -4.32
N ASP A 96 -22.04 8.43 -4.41
CA ASP A 96 -22.24 7.55 -3.27
C ASP A 96 -21.01 7.43 -2.38
N LEU A 97 -19.82 7.29 -2.98
CA LEU A 97 -18.59 7.16 -2.23
C LEU A 97 -18.07 8.53 -1.79
N THR A 98 -18.09 9.53 -2.67
CA THR A 98 -17.52 10.88 -2.41
C THR A 98 -18.08 11.52 -1.15
N ALA A 99 -19.39 11.39 -0.89
CA ALA A 99 -20.04 11.98 0.28
C ALA A 99 -19.68 11.30 1.61
N ASN A 100 -19.20 10.05 1.56
CA ASN A 100 -18.97 9.22 2.75
C ASN A 100 -17.51 9.19 3.22
N PHE A 101 -16.56 9.66 2.40
CA PHE A 101 -15.15 9.77 2.79
C PHE A 101 -14.92 10.98 3.71
N ALA A 102 -14.23 10.79 4.84
CA ALA A 102 -13.83 11.90 5.72
C ALA A 102 -12.70 12.74 5.10
N GLU A 103 -11.75 12.08 4.43
CA GLU A 103 -10.74 12.70 3.56
C GLU A 103 -10.78 11.98 2.22
N GLN A 104 -10.81 12.74 1.11
CA GLN A 104 -10.88 12.12 -0.21
C GLN A 104 -9.55 11.43 -0.54
N PRO A 105 -9.57 10.16 -0.98
CA PRO A 105 -8.36 9.48 -1.39
C PRO A 105 -7.76 10.15 -2.62
N LYS A 106 -6.43 10.28 -2.63
CA LYS A 106 -5.69 10.83 -3.76
C LYS A 106 -5.63 9.81 -4.89
N LEU A 107 -6.63 9.83 -5.76
CA LEU A 107 -6.78 8.89 -6.87
C LEU A 107 -5.64 8.97 -7.89
N LEU A 108 -5.45 7.88 -8.65
CA LEU A 108 -4.56 7.82 -9.80
C LEU A 108 -5.04 8.71 -10.94
N THR A 109 -4.13 9.08 -11.85
CA THR A 109 -4.46 9.92 -13.01
C THR A 109 -5.31 9.14 -14.00
N THR A 110 -4.88 7.97 -14.43
CA THR A 110 -5.61 7.13 -15.39
C THR A 110 -5.43 5.65 -15.07
N ILE A 111 -6.44 4.84 -15.41
CA ILE A 111 -6.30 3.39 -15.56
C ILE A 111 -6.31 3.08 -17.05
N ASP A 112 -5.20 2.55 -17.55
CA ASP A 112 -4.96 2.42 -18.97
C ASP A 112 -5.38 1.04 -19.50
N ARG A 113 -5.17 -0.01 -18.69
CA ARG A 113 -5.52 -1.39 -19.04
C ARG A 113 -5.86 -2.18 -17.78
N VAL A 114 -6.79 -3.12 -17.92
CA VAL A 114 -7.07 -4.17 -16.93
C VAL A 114 -6.99 -5.54 -17.63
N VAL A 115 -6.43 -6.53 -16.94
CA VAL A 115 -6.46 -7.95 -17.31
C VAL A 115 -6.89 -8.71 -16.06
N ALA A 116 -8.05 -9.37 -16.13
CA ALA A 116 -8.61 -10.06 -14.98
C ALA A 116 -9.38 -11.33 -15.46
N PRO A 117 -9.43 -12.41 -14.68
CA PRO A 117 -10.20 -13.60 -15.03
C PRO A 117 -11.71 -13.34 -15.10
N ALA A 118 -12.40 -13.95 -16.07
CA ALA A 118 -13.86 -13.89 -16.19
C ALA A 118 -14.59 -14.77 -15.16
N SER A 119 -13.91 -15.76 -14.58
CA SER A 119 -14.47 -16.60 -13.52
C SER A 119 -13.42 -17.03 -12.53
N VAL A 120 -13.85 -17.35 -11.30
CA VAL A 120 -13.01 -17.83 -10.21
C VAL A 120 -13.82 -18.79 -9.34
N ALA A 121 -13.16 -19.79 -8.75
CA ALA A 121 -13.81 -20.69 -7.79
C ALA A 121 -14.07 -19.95 -6.46
N HIS A 122 -15.22 -20.22 -5.84
CA HIS A 122 -15.53 -19.73 -4.50
C HIS A 122 -14.45 -20.11 -3.48
N GLY A 123 -13.96 -19.14 -2.72
CA GLY A 123 -12.89 -19.34 -1.74
C GLY A 123 -11.48 -19.24 -2.29
N ALA A 124 -11.30 -19.18 -3.62
CA ALA A 124 -10.00 -18.93 -4.23
C ALA A 124 -9.67 -17.42 -4.24
N ASP A 125 -8.39 -17.11 -4.40
CA ASP A 125 -7.94 -15.73 -4.57
C ASP A 125 -8.17 -15.25 -6.00
N TYR A 126 -8.74 -14.06 -6.11
CA TYR A 126 -8.95 -13.39 -7.38
C TYR A 126 -7.80 -12.43 -7.67
N ASN A 127 -7.04 -12.70 -8.73
CA ASN A 127 -5.93 -11.86 -9.17
C ASN A 127 -6.33 -11.05 -10.40
N ALA A 128 -6.30 -9.73 -10.29
CA ALA A 128 -6.46 -8.83 -11.43
C ALA A 128 -5.23 -7.94 -11.59
N TYR A 129 -4.90 -7.63 -12.84
CA TYR A 129 -3.76 -6.81 -13.19
C TYR A 129 -4.25 -5.53 -13.85
N PHE A 130 -3.65 -4.40 -13.50
CA PHE A 130 -3.95 -3.15 -14.16
C PHE A 130 -2.71 -2.31 -14.37
N THR A 131 -2.68 -1.55 -15.45
CA THR A 131 -1.70 -0.48 -15.66
C THR A 131 -2.33 0.85 -15.38
N ALA A 132 -1.59 1.69 -14.66
CA ALA A 132 -2.06 3.02 -14.31
C ALA A 132 -0.93 4.04 -14.35
N SER A 133 -1.33 5.28 -14.62
CA SER A 133 -0.45 6.45 -14.64
C SER A 133 -0.63 7.30 -13.38
N ILE A 134 0.48 7.84 -12.88
CA ILE A 134 0.54 8.67 -11.68
C ILE A 134 0.93 10.10 -12.09
N SER A 135 0.34 11.11 -11.45
CA SER A 135 0.52 12.53 -11.78
C SER A 135 1.92 13.07 -11.47
N SER A 136 2.69 12.38 -10.63
CA SER A 136 4.02 12.83 -10.19
C SER A 136 4.96 11.66 -10.02
N GLN A 137 6.20 11.81 -10.48
CA GLN A 137 7.28 10.88 -10.20
C GLN A 137 7.68 10.86 -8.72
N LYS A 138 7.23 11.83 -7.92
CA LYS A 138 7.42 11.81 -6.45
C LYS A 138 6.31 11.06 -5.70
N ALA A 139 5.39 10.45 -6.41
CA ALA A 139 4.29 9.67 -5.86
C ALA A 139 4.36 8.22 -6.34
N GLN A 140 3.80 7.32 -5.54
CA GLN A 140 3.59 5.92 -5.87
C GLN A 140 2.16 5.52 -5.52
N VAL A 141 1.71 4.37 -6.04
CA VAL A 141 0.53 3.70 -5.49
C VAL A 141 0.86 3.27 -4.07
N GLY A 142 0.09 3.76 -3.10
CA GLY A 142 0.26 3.47 -1.68
C GLY A 142 -0.68 2.36 -1.24
N ASP A 143 -1.92 2.72 -0.91
CA ASP A 143 -2.95 1.79 -0.45
C ASP A 143 -3.99 1.52 -1.55
N LEU A 144 -4.49 0.28 -1.59
CA LEU A 144 -5.66 -0.09 -2.38
C LEU A 144 -6.77 -0.47 -1.41
N ALA A 145 -7.96 0.10 -1.61
CA ALA A 145 -9.13 -0.28 -0.84
C ALA A 145 -10.19 -0.88 -1.76
N LEU A 146 -10.71 -2.04 -1.39
CA LEU A 146 -11.83 -2.69 -2.06
C LEU A 146 -13.09 -2.52 -1.21
N TYR A 147 -14.13 -1.98 -1.81
CA TYR A 147 -15.43 -1.83 -1.17
C TYR A 147 -16.49 -2.63 -1.92
N ARG A 148 -17.39 -3.28 -1.17
CA ARG A 148 -18.47 -4.09 -1.70
C ARG A 148 -19.83 -3.51 -1.30
N LYS A 149 -20.76 -3.51 -2.24
CA LYS A 149 -22.19 -3.27 -1.99
C LYS A 149 -23.00 -4.23 -2.86
N GLY A 150 -23.53 -5.31 -2.26
CA GLY A 150 -24.20 -6.37 -3.00
C GLY A 150 -23.26 -7.10 -3.97
N THR A 151 -23.51 -7.00 -5.28
CA THR A 151 -22.68 -7.54 -6.37
C THR A 151 -21.72 -6.52 -6.97
N GLU A 152 -21.76 -5.27 -6.52
CA GLU A 152 -20.84 -4.22 -6.94
C GLU A 152 -19.59 -4.21 -6.06
N LEU A 153 -18.44 -4.11 -6.72
CA LEU A 153 -17.12 -4.02 -6.13
C LEU A 153 -16.43 -2.77 -6.67
N VAL A 154 -15.99 -1.88 -5.79
CA VAL A 154 -15.26 -0.67 -6.16
C VAL A 154 -13.85 -0.74 -5.60
N LEU A 155 -12.89 -0.73 -6.51
CA LEU A 155 -11.47 -0.71 -6.20
C LEU A 155 -10.96 0.74 -6.26
N ILE A 156 -10.47 1.22 -5.13
CA ILE A 156 -9.98 2.59 -4.94
C ILE A 156 -8.47 2.54 -4.72
N PRO A 157 -7.67 2.79 -5.78
CA PRO A 157 -6.24 2.99 -5.63
C PRO A 157 -5.95 4.41 -5.13
N SER A 158 -5.14 4.50 -4.08
CA SER A 158 -4.67 5.77 -3.53
C SER A 158 -3.17 5.98 -3.81
N THR A 159 -2.79 7.23 -4.00
CA THR A 159 -1.41 7.64 -4.17
C THR A 159 -0.83 8.15 -2.86
N GLU A 160 0.42 7.79 -2.60
CA GLU A 160 1.19 8.29 -1.48
C GLU A 160 2.52 8.90 -1.97
N PRO A 161 3.09 9.87 -1.25
CA PRO A 161 4.41 10.39 -1.56
C PRO A 161 5.48 9.32 -1.35
N LEU A 162 6.50 9.30 -2.20
CA LEU A 162 7.65 8.42 -2.03
C LEU A 162 8.38 8.73 -0.72
N PRO A 163 8.89 7.70 -0.02
CA PRO A 163 9.60 7.88 1.26
C PRO A 163 11.00 8.46 1.04
N GLY A 164 11.11 9.79 0.99
CA GLY A 164 12.39 10.50 0.87
C GLY A 164 12.25 11.73 -0.03
N LYS A 165 12.87 12.85 0.36
CA LYS A 165 12.68 14.15 -0.31
C LYS A 165 13.19 14.17 -1.76
N ASP A 166 14.22 13.36 -2.02
CA ASP A 166 14.93 13.31 -3.30
C ASP A 166 14.64 12.02 -4.09
N LEU A 167 13.74 11.17 -3.60
CA LEU A 167 13.35 9.97 -4.32
C LEU A 167 12.37 10.30 -5.45
N MET A 168 12.62 9.71 -6.61
CA MET A 168 11.75 9.77 -7.76
C MET A 168 11.53 8.34 -8.27
N SER A 169 10.29 8.02 -8.60
CA SER A 169 9.93 6.79 -9.29
C SER A 169 10.57 6.82 -10.67
N ARG A 170 11.20 5.71 -11.02
CA ARG A 170 11.81 5.53 -12.34
C ARG A 170 10.78 5.56 -13.48
N TRP A 171 9.52 5.25 -13.17
CA TRP A 171 8.43 5.14 -14.13
C TRP A 171 7.19 5.89 -13.65
N SER A 172 6.54 6.62 -14.56
CA SER A 172 5.27 7.32 -14.33
C SER A 172 4.05 6.41 -14.53
N ASP A 173 4.24 5.33 -15.27
CA ASP A 173 3.30 4.25 -15.52
C ASP A 173 3.84 2.96 -14.91
N SER A 174 2.96 2.13 -14.35
CA SER A 174 3.36 0.84 -13.78
C SER A 174 2.22 -0.16 -13.82
N THR A 175 2.58 -1.44 -13.95
CA THR A 175 1.64 -2.55 -13.79
C THR A 175 1.53 -2.89 -12.30
N TYR A 176 0.30 -3.14 -11.85
CA TYR A 176 -0.03 -3.55 -10.49
C TYR A 176 -0.87 -4.83 -10.55
N CYS A 177 -0.70 -5.68 -9.56
CA CYS A 177 -1.52 -6.85 -9.31
C CYS A 177 -2.32 -6.59 -8.04
N VAL A 178 -3.64 -6.70 -8.14
CA VAL A 178 -4.56 -6.71 -7.02
C VAL A 178 -5.00 -8.15 -6.76
N ASN A 179 -4.98 -8.56 -5.49
CA ASN A 179 -5.42 -9.85 -5.02
C ASN A 179 -6.46 -9.65 -3.93
N PHE A 180 -7.57 -10.39 -3.99
CA PHE A 180 -8.48 -10.50 -2.85
C PHE A 180 -9.13 -11.89 -2.81
N SER A 181 -9.44 -12.36 -1.61
CA SER A 181 -10.13 -13.64 -1.43
C SER A 181 -11.61 -13.55 -1.80
N THR A 182 -12.10 -14.55 -2.52
CA THR A 182 -13.53 -14.70 -2.83
C THR A 182 -14.31 -15.48 -1.77
N ALA A 183 -13.69 -15.87 -0.65
CA ALA A 183 -14.35 -16.65 0.40
C ALA A 183 -15.59 -15.98 1.01
N ASN A 184 -15.64 -14.65 0.99
CA ASN A 184 -16.76 -13.86 1.51
C ASN A 184 -17.74 -13.39 0.41
N LEU A 185 -17.56 -13.88 -0.83
CA LEU A 185 -18.40 -13.55 -1.98
C LEU A 185 -19.26 -14.77 -2.33
N PRO A 186 -20.57 -14.76 -2.03
CA PRO A 186 -21.47 -15.82 -2.47
C PRO A 186 -21.35 -16.09 -3.98
N PRO A 187 -21.53 -17.33 -4.45
CA PRO A 187 -21.54 -17.65 -5.88
C PRO A 187 -22.50 -16.74 -6.65
N GLY A 188 -22.06 -16.23 -7.79
CA GLY A 188 -22.80 -15.24 -8.56
C GLY A 188 -21.92 -14.35 -9.43
N ARG A 189 -22.58 -13.43 -10.15
CA ARG A 189 -21.91 -12.46 -11.03
C ARG A 189 -21.64 -11.16 -10.28
N TYR A 190 -20.40 -10.72 -10.32
CA TYR A 190 -19.93 -9.47 -9.70
C TYR A 190 -19.44 -8.50 -10.77
N GLN A 191 -19.61 -7.21 -10.48
CA GLN A 191 -19.07 -6.13 -11.30
C GLN A 191 -18.01 -5.38 -10.49
N VAL A 192 -16.80 -5.30 -11.03
CA VAL A 192 -15.70 -4.53 -10.46
C VAL A 192 -15.54 -3.24 -11.24
N ARG A 193 -15.34 -2.12 -10.55
CA ARG A 193 -14.92 -0.85 -11.12
C ARG A 193 -13.68 -0.36 -10.39
N ILE A 194 -12.63 -0.02 -11.14
CA ILE A 194 -11.44 0.64 -10.62
C ILE A 194 -11.54 2.14 -10.92
N VAL A 195 -11.44 2.97 -9.88
CA VAL A 195 -11.62 4.43 -9.98
C VAL A 195 -10.29 5.15 -10.22
N ALA A 196 -10.36 6.25 -10.97
CA ALA A 196 -9.26 7.19 -11.21
C ALA A 196 -9.83 8.60 -11.48
N GLN A 197 -8.97 9.62 -11.50
CA GLN A 197 -9.35 10.99 -11.85
C GLN A 197 -9.79 11.10 -13.32
N GLY A 198 -9.01 10.48 -14.21
CA GLY A 198 -9.28 10.32 -15.62
C GLY A 198 -9.89 8.95 -15.93
N PRO A 199 -9.61 8.37 -17.12
CA PRO A 199 -10.13 7.06 -17.54
C PRO A 199 -10.18 6.02 -16.42
N ALA A 200 -11.38 5.54 -16.15
CA ALA A 200 -11.67 4.44 -15.24
C ALA A 200 -12.14 3.22 -16.04
N LEU A 201 -11.94 2.03 -15.49
CA LEU A 201 -12.32 0.77 -16.14
C LEU A 201 -13.22 -0.05 -15.22
N ALA A 202 -14.07 -0.86 -15.84
CA ALA A 202 -14.91 -1.84 -15.15
C ALA A 202 -14.87 -3.17 -15.88
N TRP A 203 -15.11 -4.26 -15.15
CA TRP A 203 -15.24 -5.59 -15.70
C TRP A 203 -16.19 -6.42 -14.85
N SER A 204 -16.61 -7.57 -15.37
CA SER A 204 -17.43 -8.52 -14.61
C SER A 204 -16.73 -9.86 -14.51
N PHE A 205 -16.93 -10.55 -13.39
CA PHE A 205 -16.50 -11.92 -13.21
C PHE A 205 -17.57 -12.73 -12.48
N THR A 206 -17.49 -14.05 -12.62
CA THR A 206 -18.40 -14.98 -11.94
C THR A 206 -17.65 -15.79 -10.88
N VAL A 207 -18.15 -15.78 -9.65
CA VAL A 207 -17.75 -16.71 -8.61
C VAL A 207 -18.56 -18.00 -8.79
N LYS A 208 -17.86 -19.11 -9.00
CA LYS A 208 -18.44 -20.45 -9.18
C LYS A 208 -18.47 -21.21 -7.87
#